data_AF-A0A8S1F314-F1
#
_entry.id   AF-A0A8S1F314-F1
#
_cell.length_a   1.000
_cell.length_b   1.000
_cell.length_c   1.000
_cell.angle_alpha   90.00
_cell.angle_beta   90.00
_cell.angle_gamma   90.00
#
_symmetry.space_group_name_H-M   'P 1'
#
loop_
_entity.id
_entity.type
_entity.pdbx_description
1 polymer ?
#
loop_
_entity_poly.entity_id
_entity_poly.type
_entity_poly.pdbx_seq_one_letter_code
_entity_poly.pdbx_strand_id
1 'polypeptide(L)'
;MKIHPIGEKKQLRLLRNIDECQNSDACKKENEVCVNSVGSFRCDCAADHKRDDKNNCVLDIEAPPYRTIVPPDQLLRFISMSSLVFIITFVVWYRSPLLYVLTAIAVVALILVDLYITPQSVPDEAKRFLGY
;
A
#
# COMPACT_ATOMS: atom_id res chain seq x y z
N MET A 1 -48.73 15.32 -47.89
CA MET A 1 -48.44 14.80 -46.54
C MET A 1 -47.38 13.71 -46.68
N LYS A 2 -46.14 13.96 -46.25
CA LYS A 2 -45.04 12.99 -46.29
C LYS A 2 -45.23 11.98 -45.16
N ILE A 3 -45.15 10.69 -45.45
CA ILE A 3 -44.84 9.66 -44.46
C ILE A 3 -43.76 8.78 -45.09
N HIS A 4 -42.50 9.06 -44.76
CA HIS A 4 -41.37 8.20 -45.10
C HIS A 4 -41.36 6.99 -44.15
N PRO A 5 -41.01 5.78 -44.63
CA PRO A 5 -41.03 4.56 -43.83
C PRO A 5 -39.99 4.60 -42.69
N ILE A 6 -40.34 3.92 -41.61
CA ILE A 6 -39.61 3.82 -40.34
C ILE A 6 -38.21 3.24 -40.61
N GLY A 7 -37.20 4.04 -40.28
CA GLY A 7 -35.81 3.85 -40.67
C GLY A 7 -35.19 2.54 -40.21
N GLU A 8 -34.72 1.77 -41.19
CA GLU A 8 -33.51 0.96 -41.12
C GLU A 8 -32.29 1.82 -40.76
N LYS A 9 -32.15 2.19 -39.48
CA LYS A 9 -30.91 2.79 -38.94
C LYS A 9 -30.40 2.06 -37.72
N LYS A 10 -30.50 0.73 -37.74
CA LYS A 10 -29.55 -0.13 -37.01
C LYS A 10 -28.38 -0.52 -37.94
N GLN A 11 -28.02 0.40 -38.82
CA GLN A 11 -26.93 0.28 -39.78
C GLN A 11 -25.59 0.24 -39.01
N LEU A 12 -25.11 -0.97 -38.75
CA LEU A 12 -23.74 -1.34 -39.08
C LEU A 12 -22.58 -0.58 -38.38
N ARG A 13 -22.68 -0.25 -37.10
CA ARG A 13 -21.46 0.02 -36.28
C ARG A 13 -20.74 -1.27 -35.82
N LEU A 14 -21.11 -2.42 -36.39
CA LEU A 14 -20.51 -3.73 -36.11
C LEU A 14 -19.50 -4.18 -37.19
N LEU A 15 -19.40 -3.51 -38.34
CA LEU A 15 -18.53 -3.94 -39.45
C LEU A 15 -17.25 -3.10 -39.65
N ARG A 16 -16.99 -2.15 -38.76
CA ARG A 16 -15.64 -1.59 -38.54
C ARG A 16 -15.45 -1.47 -37.04
N ASN A 17 -14.92 -2.52 -36.42
CA ASN A 17 -14.18 -2.34 -35.19
C ASN A 17 -12.89 -1.63 -35.61
N ILE A 18 -12.96 -0.31 -35.78
CA ILE A 18 -11.78 0.49 -36.07
C ILE A 18 -10.93 0.38 -34.82
N ASP A 19 -9.71 -0.11 -34.96
CA ASP A 19 -8.80 -0.19 -33.83
C ASP A 19 -8.18 1.20 -33.65
N GLU A 20 -8.77 2.02 -32.79
CA GLU A 20 -8.24 3.36 -32.53
C GLU A 20 -6.82 3.30 -31.94
N CYS A 21 -6.40 2.17 -31.34
CA CYS A 21 -5.05 1.99 -30.81
C CYS A 21 -3.97 1.85 -31.90
N GLN A 22 -4.34 1.64 -33.17
CA GLN A 22 -3.38 1.75 -34.27
C GLN A 22 -2.96 3.20 -34.54
N ASN A 23 -3.71 4.18 -34.04
CA ASN A 23 -3.34 5.58 -34.14
C ASN A 23 -2.41 5.94 -32.97
N SER A 24 -1.22 6.49 -33.27
CA SER A 24 -0.26 6.90 -32.24
C SER A 24 -0.77 8.02 -31.33
N ASP A 25 -1.80 8.74 -31.76
CA ASP A 25 -2.46 9.82 -31.00
C ASP A 25 -3.58 9.34 -30.05
N ALA A 26 -3.85 8.03 -29.96
CA ALA A 26 -4.95 7.50 -29.16
C ALA A 26 -4.78 7.75 -27.65
N CYS A 27 -3.56 7.53 -27.13
CA CYS A 27 -3.20 7.81 -25.73
C CYS A 27 -1.97 8.74 -25.74
N LYS A 28 -2.15 9.99 -25.28
CA LYS A 28 -1.13 11.04 -25.36
C LYS A 28 -0.27 11.18 -24.11
N LYS A 29 -0.65 10.56 -22.99
CA LYS A 29 0.08 10.70 -21.73
C LYS A 29 1.15 9.62 -21.63
N GLU A 30 2.23 9.96 -20.93
CA GLU A 30 3.29 8.99 -20.63
C GLU A 30 2.76 7.85 -19.76
N ASN A 31 3.32 6.65 -19.96
CA ASN A 31 2.98 5.42 -19.25
C ASN A 31 1.50 4.99 -19.38
N GLU A 32 0.81 5.39 -20.45
CA GLU A 32 -0.49 4.87 -20.84
C GLU A 32 -0.37 3.77 -21.92
N VAL A 33 -1.23 2.77 -21.84
CA VAL A 33 -1.38 1.68 -22.80
C VAL A 33 -2.79 1.73 -23.37
N CYS A 34 -2.91 1.76 -24.69
CA CYS A 34 -4.21 1.74 -25.36
C CYS A 34 -4.81 0.32 -25.36
N VAL A 35 -6.04 0.20 -24.90
CA VAL A 35 -6.83 -1.03 -24.88
C VAL A 35 -8.05 -0.84 -25.79
N ASN A 36 -8.03 -1.54 -26.92
CA ASN A 36 -9.12 -1.55 -27.87
C ASN A 36 -10.31 -2.37 -27.31
N SER A 37 -11.54 -1.88 -27.49
CA SER A 37 -12.77 -2.54 -27.06
C SER A 37 -13.82 -2.46 -28.17
N VAL A 38 -14.84 -3.33 -28.14
CA VAL A 38 -15.82 -3.37 -29.24
C VAL A 38 -16.63 -2.07 -29.27
N GLY A 39 -16.35 -1.20 -30.24
CA GLY A 39 -17.02 0.08 -30.44
C GLY A 39 -16.44 1.27 -29.65
N SER A 40 -15.30 1.10 -28.96
CA SER A 40 -14.57 2.16 -28.23
C SER A 40 -13.13 1.78 -27.92
N PHE A 41 -12.31 2.71 -27.45
CA PHE A 41 -11.01 2.42 -26.85
C PHE A 41 -10.91 3.03 -25.44
N ARG A 42 -10.00 2.54 -24.62
CA ARG A 42 -9.62 3.16 -23.34
C ARG A 42 -8.11 3.19 -23.19
N CYS A 43 -7.60 4.19 -22.47
CA CYS A 43 -6.20 4.23 -22.06
C CYS A 43 -6.12 3.73 -20.62
N ASP A 44 -5.37 2.66 -20.38
CA ASP A 44 -5.08 2.15 -19.04
C ASP A 44 -3.62 2.53 -18.69
N CYS A 45 -3.26 2.62 -17.42
CA CYS A 45 -1.86 2.83 -17.06
C CYS A 45 -1.06 1.54 -17.33
N ALA A 46 0.23 1.70 -17.69
CA ALA A 46 1.15 0.58 -17.85
C ALA A 46 1.26 -0.25 -16.57
N ALA A 47 1.81 -1.46 -16.68
CA ALA A 47 2.09 -2.28 -15.51
C ALA A 47 2.89 -1.47 -14.47
N ASP A 48 2.58 -1.68 -13.19
CA ASP A 48 3.17 -0.96 -12.05
C ASP A 48 2.90 0.56 -12.02
N HIS A 49 1.88 1.04 -12.73
CA HIS A 49 1.45 2.44 -12.69
C HIS A 49 -0.03 2.59 -12.31
N LYS A 50 -0.35 3.63 -11.55
CA LYS A 50 -1.70 3.97 -11.11
C LYS A 50 -2.03 5.42 -11.49
N ARG A 51 -3.32 5.69 -11.74
CA ARG A 51 -3.81 7.06 -12.00
C ARG A 51 -3.82 7.85 -10.69
N ASP A 52 -3.09 8.96 -10.67
CA ASP A 52 -3.14 10.00 -9.62
C ASP A 52 -4.40 10.90 -9.77
N ASP A 53 -4.69 11.74 -8.78
CA ASP A 53 -5.78 12.73 -8.77
C ASP A 53 -5.71 13.71 -9.96
N LYS A 54 -4.49 13.94 -10.47
CA LYS A 54 -4.23 14.76 -11.67
C LYS A 54 -4.41 13.99 -12.98
N ASN A 55 -4.90 12.76 -12.92
CA ASN A 55 -5.11 11.85 -14.05
C ASN A 55 -3.81 11.54 -14.82
N ASN A 56 -2.68 11.46 -14.13
CA ASN A 56 -1.38 11.04 -14.68
C ASN A 56 -1.07 9.61 -14.22
N CYS A 57 -0.42 8.82 -15.09
CA CYS A 57 0.06 7.49 -14.72
C CYS A 57 1.42 7.62 -14.03
N VAL A 58 1.41 7.47 -12.71
CA VAL A 58 2.61 7.48 -11.87
C VAL A 58 2.90 6.06 -11.42
N LEU A 59 4.17 5.76 -11.11
CA LEU A 59 4.52 4.46 -10.55
C LEU A 59 3.68 4.19 -9.29
N ASP A 60 3.18 2.97 -9.19
CA ASP A 60 2.53 2.47 -7.98
C ASP A 60 3.62 2.14 -6.97
N ILE A 61 3.98 3.13 -6.15
CA ILE A 61 4.99 2.99 -5.07
C ILE A 61 4.37 2.31 -3.84
N GLU A 62 3.06 2.02 -3.87
CA GLU A 62 2.39 1.33 -2.78
C GLU A 62 2.91 -0.11 -2.70
N ALA A 63 3.61 -0.43 -1.62
CA ALA A 63 4.05 -1.80 -1.39
C ALA A 63 2.82 -2.73 -1.37
N PRO A 64 2.86 -3.89 -2.05
CA PRO A 64 1.78 -4.86 -1.94
C PRO A 64 1.57 -5.19 -0.46
N PRO A 65 0.31 -5.28 0.00
CA PRO A 65 0.05 -5.55 1.41
C PRO A 65 0.74 -6.85 1.80
N TYR A 66 1.62 -6.77 2.80
CA TYR A 66 2.35 -7.93 3.32
C TYR A 66 1.34 -9.01 3.72
N ARG A 67 1.28 -10.09 2.93
CA ARG A 67 0.31 -11.17 3.16
C ARG A 67 0.93 -12.24 4.06
N THR A 68 1.18 -11.90 5.33
CA THR A 68 1.55 -12.87 6.36
C THR A 68 0.31 -13.40 7.09
N ILE A 69 0.39 -14.63 7.60
CA ILE A 69 -0.71 -15.29 8.35
C ILE A 69 -1.07 -14.51 9.62
N VAL A 70 -0.09 -13.82 10.21
CA VAL A 70 -0.26 -12.97 11.39
C VAL A 70 0.42 -11.62 11.10
N PRO A 71 -0.21 -10.48 11.41
CA PRO A 71 0.43 -9.17 11.30
C PRO A 71 1.67 -9.10 12.20
N PRO A 72 2.79 -8.51 11.74
CA PRO A 72 4.02 -8.42 12.53
C PRO A 72 3.78 -7.71 13.87
N ASP A 73 2.90 -6.72 13.91
CA ASP A 73 2.53 -5.97 15.11
C ASP A 73 1.84 -6.83 16.17
N GLN A 74 1.03 -7.81 15.73
CA GLN A 74 0.38 -8.75 16.63
C GLN A 74 1.39 -9.76 17.17
N LEU A 75 2.25 -10.30 16.31
CA LEU A 75 3.29 -11.25 16.72
C LEU A 75 4.22 -10.63 17.78
N LEU A 76 4.65 -9.38 17.57
CA LEU A 76 5.49 -8.65 18.53
C LEU A 76 4.79 -8.48 19.89
N ARG A 77 3.50 -8.17 19.88
CA ARG A 77 2.70 -8.04 21.11
C ARG A 77 2.59 -9.36 21.85
N PHE A 78 2.41 -10.47 21.15
CA PHE A 78 2.36 -11.79 21.79
C PHE A 78 3.70 -12.19 22.40
N ILE A 79 4.81 -11.96 21.69
CA ILE A 79 6.15 -12.23 22.22
C ILE A 79 6.43 -11.37 23.45
N SER A 80 6.13 -10.06 23.38
CA SER A 80 6.28 -9.13 24.50
C SER A 80 5.47 -9.56 25.73
N MET A 81 4.19 -9.89 25.55
CA MET A 81 3.33 -10.31 26.66
C MET A 81 3.75 -11.66 27.27
N SER A 82 4.15 -12.62 26.43
CA SER A 82 4.65 -13.90 26.93
C SER A 82 5.92 -13.70 27.76
N SER A 83 6.85 -12.87 27.28
CA SER A 83 8.11 -12.55 27.97
C SER A 83 7.85 -11.89 29.33
N LEU A 84 6.91 -10.94 29.39
CA LEU A 84 6.54 -10.25 30.62
C LEU A 84 5.94 -11.21 31.65
N VAL A 85 5.08 -12.15 31.24
CA VAL A 85 4.52 -13.17 32.15
C VAL A 85 5.61 -14.10 32.69
N PHE A 86 6.56 -14.53 31.85
CA PHE A 86 7.70 -15.34 32.29
C PHE A 86 8.61 -14.59 33.26
N ILE A 87 8.89 -13.30 33.01
CA ILE A 87 9.69 -12.48 33.91
C ILE A 87 8.98 -12.32 35.26
N ILE A 88 7.68 -11.97 35.27
CA ILE A 88 6.91 -11.80 36.51
C ILE A 88 6.84 -13.11 37.30
N THR A 89 6.56 -14.23 36.65
CA THR A 89 6.50 -15.54 37.33
C THR A 89 7.84 -15.96 37.91
N PHE A 90 8.94 -15.75 37.18
CA PHE A 90 10.29 -16.03 37.67
C PHE A 90 10.66 -15.14 38.86
N VAL A 91 10.32 -13.85 38.78
CA VAL A 91 10.58 -12.85 39.82
C VAL A 91 9.77 -13.11 41.10
N VAL A 92 8.49 -13.49 40.97
CA VAL A 92 7.61 -13.87 42.09
C VAL A 92 8.04 -15.20 42.72
N TRP A 93 8.50 -16.17 41.93
CA TRP A 93 8.99 -17.46 42.42
C TRP A 93 10.31 -17.34 43.18
N TYR A 94 11.23 -16.51 42.69
CA TYR A 94 12.62 -16.56 43.16
C TYR A 94 12.90 -15.70 44.40
N ARG A 95 11.93 -14.92 44.89
CA ARG A 95 12.04 -14.04 46.09
C ARG A 95 13.37 -13.27 46.16
N SER A 96 13.94 -12.93 45.01
CA SER A 96 15.27 -12.34 44.91
C SER A 96 15.15 -10.84 44.64
N PRO A 97 15.51 -9.99 45.63
CA PRO A 97 15.36 -8.54 45.52
C PRO A 97 16.24 -7.94 44.41
N LEU A 98 17.33 -8.60 44.04
CA LEU A 98 18.26 -8.14 43.01
C LEU A 98 17.65 -8.15 41.61
N LEU A 99 16.86 -9.18 41.29
CA LEU A 99 16.23 -9.27 39.96
C LEU A 99 15.15 -8.20 39.77
N TYR A 100 14.39 -7.88 40.83
CA TYR A 100 13.43 -6.77 40.82
C TYR A 100 14.12 -5.45 40.49
N VAL A 101 15.27 -5.15 41.12
CA VAL A 101 16.03 -3.93 40.86
C VAL A 101 16.53 -3.87 39.41
N LEU A 102 17.07 -4.97 38.88
CA LEU A 102 17.53 -5.02 37.49
C LEU A 102 16.40 -4.82 36.48
N THR A 103 15.23 -5.42 36.73
CA THR A 103 14.06 -5.22 35.86
C THR A 103 13.53 -3.78 35.91
N ALA A 104 13.50 -3.16 37.09
CA ALA A 104 13.11 -1.76 37.24
C ALA A 104 14.07 -0.82 36.48
N ILE A 105 15.38 -1.08 36.53
CA ILE A 105 16.39 -0.32 35.78
C ILE A 105 16.17 -0.47 34.27
N ALA A 106 15.92 -1.68 33.79
CA ALA A 106 15.67 -1.94 32.37
C ALA A 106 14.41 -1.23 31.86
N VAL A 107 13.32 -1.24 32.63
CA VAL A 107 12.07 -0.55 32.28
C VAL A 107 12.27 0.97 32.24
N VAL A 108 12.98 1.54 33.21
CA VAL A 108 13.30 2.99 33.21
C VAL A 108 14.15 3.36 31.99
N ALA A 109 15.13 2.54 31.62
CA ALA A 109 15.94 2.78 30.43
C ALA A 109 15.11 2.79 29.14
N LEU A 110 14.17 1.85 28.97
CA LEU A 110 13.26 1.82 27.82
C LEU A 110 12.37 3.06 27.76
N ILE A 111 11.78 3.46 28.89
CA ILE A 111 10.96 4.68 28.97
C ILE A 111 11.79 5.92 28.60
N LEU A 112 13.04 6.01 29.06
CA LEU A 112 13.93 7.11 28.71
C LEU A 112 14.28 7.13 27.22
N VAL A 113 14.50 5.96 26.62
CA VAL A 113 14.71 5.82 25.17
C VAL A 113 13.48 6.30 24.41
N ASP A 114 12.29 5.87 24.79
CA ASP A 114 11.05 6.26 24.13
C ASP A 114 10.72 7.77 24.32
N LEU A 115 11.05 8.35 25.47
CA LEU A 115 10.83 9.77 25.75
C LEU A 115 11.88 10.67 25.07
N TYR A 116 13.10 10.18 24.88
CA TYR A 116 14.20 10.97 24.31
C TYR A 116 14.30 10.81 22.78
N ILE A 117 14.03 9.62 22.26
CA ILE A 117 14.00 9.35 20.81
C ILE A 117 12.62 9.75 20.28
N THR A 118 12.49 11.03 19.94
CA THR A 118 11.30 11.55 19.27
C THR A 118 11.43 11.28 17.75
N PRO A 119 10.36 11.01 16.97
CA PRO A 119 10.45 10.86 15.51
C PRO A 119 11.09 12.06 14.78
N GLN A 120 11.16 13.23 15.43
CA GLN A 120 11.80 14.44 14.94
C GLN A 120 13.34 14.46 15.13
N SER A 121 13.90 13.65 16.04
CA SER A 121 15.34 13.56 16.28
C SER A 121 16.05 12.53 15.39
N VAL A 122 15.28 11.76 14.61
CA VAL A 122 15.83 10.78 13.66
C VAL A 122 16.31 11.53 12.41
N PRO A 123 17.60 11.50 12.05
CA PRO A 123 18.11 12.15 10.85
C PRO A 123 17.43 11.56 9.60
N ASP A 124 17.17 12.39 8.59
CA ASP A 124 16.39 12.00 7.41
C ASP A 124 17.01 10.83 6.63
N GLU A 125 18.34 10.66 6.73
CA GLU A 125 19.08 9.52 6.20
C GLU A 125 18.62 8.20 6.84
N ALA A 126 18.36 8.18 8.14
CA ALA A 126 17.89 7.01 8.87
C ALA A 126 16.41 6.69 8.58
N LYS A 127 15.59 7.70 8.28
CA LYS A 127 14.18 7.49 7.87
C LYS A 127 14.10 6.66 6.58
N ARG A 128 15.03 6.90 5.65
CA ARG A 128 15.15 6.14 4.39
C ARG A 128 15.45 4.64 4.60
N PHE A 129 16.14 4.28 5.68
CA PHE A 129 16.38 2.88 6.04
C PHE A 129 15.23 2.25 6.84
N LEU A 130 14.39 3.07 7.47
CA LEU A 130 13.25 2.63 8.27
C LEU A 130 11.93 2.56 7.47
N GLY A 131 11.94 2.95 6.19
CA GLY A 131 10.78 2.86 5.30
C GLY A 131 9.65 3.85 5.62
N TYR A 132 9.98 4.94 6.31
CA TYR A 132 9.11 6.10 6.55
C TYR A 132 9.36 7.21 5.53
#